data_AF-A0A3C1DW31-F1
#
_entry.id   AF-A0A3C1DW31-F1
#
_cell.length_a   1.000
_cell.length_b   1.000
_cell.length_c   1.000
_cell.angle_alpha   90.00
_cell.angle_beta   90.00
_cell.angle_gamma   90.00
#
_symmetry.space_group_name_H-M   'P 1'
#
loop_
_entity.id
_entity.type
_entity.pdbx_description
1 polymer ?
#
loop_
_entity_poly.entity_id
_entity_poly.type
_entity_poly.pdbx_seq_one_letter_code
_entity_poly.pdbx_strand_id
1 'polypeptide(L)'
;IGGIAVDMTKLTGFAALTTVSVTNQDGSAAGTLQSYTLGKDGTLVGSFSNGASQAIARVVLATFTNPGGLEKAGSSSYKATFNSGNAEIGAPGSGSIGSITSGALEMSNVDLSQEFTNLIVAQRGFQANARIITTSDEVLQELTNLKR
;
A
#
# COMPACT_ATOMS: atom_id res chain seq x y z
N ILE A 1 -26.20 21.89 -23.55
CA ILE A 1 -26.21 22.58 -24.86
C ILE A 1 -24.85 22.28 -25.49
N GLY A 2 -24.74 21.10 -26.12
CA GLY A 2 -23.50 20.63 -26.74
C GLY A 2 -23.49 21.10 -28.18
N GLY A 3 -22.81 22.22 -28.45
CA GLY A 3 -22.51 22.61 -29.82
C GLY A 3 -21.40 21.71 -30.35
N ILE A 4 -21.64 21.04 -31.48
CA ILE A 4 -20.58 20.37 -32.22
C ILE A 4 -19.69 21.47 -32.80
N ALA A 5 -18.45 21.58 -32.31
CA ALA A 5 -17.47 22.51 -32.86
C ALA A 5 -16.93 21.92 -34.16
N VAL A 6 -17.45 22.38 -35.30
CA VAL A 6 -16.96 21.97 -36.62
C VAL A 6 -15.91 22.98 -37.07
N ASP A 7 -14.63 22.62 -36.97
CA ASP A 7 -13.54 23.43 -37.51
C ASP A 7 -13.41 23.20 -39.02
N MET A 8 -13.83 24.19 -39.81
CA MET A 8 -13.84 24.16 -41.28
C MET A 8 -12.59 24.82 -41.90
N THR A 9 -11.61 25.23 -41.10
CA THR A 9 -10.45 26.03 -41.58
C THR A 9 -9.52 25.27 -42.54
N LYS A 10 -9.60 23.94 -42.59
CA LYS A 10 -8.79 23.08 -43.47
C LYS A 10 -9.54 22.60 -44.72
N LEU A 11 -10.74 23.11 -44.97
CA LEU A 11 -11.55 22.68 -46.11
C LEU A 11 -11.08 23.39 -47.39
N THR A 12 -10.32 22.68 -48.22
CA THR A 12 -9.85 23.18 -49.53
C THR A 12 -10.62 22.49 -50.64
N GLY A 13 -11.01 23.22 -51.69
CA GLY A 13 -11.89 22.71 -52.73
C GLY A 13 -11.57 23.19 -54.14
N PHE A 14 -11.66 22.30 -55.13
CA PHE A 14 -11.75 22.65 -56.56
C PHE A 14 -13.21 22.68 -57.02
N ALA A 15 -13.50 23.33 -58.16
CA ALA A 15 -14.83 23.72 -58.65
C ALA A 15 -15.94 22.63 -58.73
N ALA A 16 -15.65 21.39 -58.37
CA ALA A 16 -16.62 20.32 -58.14
C ALA A 16 -16.22 19.47 -56.91
N LEU A 17 -16.54 19.92 -55.69
CA LEU A 17 -16.46 19.05 -54.50
C LEU A 17 -17.69 18.15 -54.46
N THR A 18 -17.48 16.84 -54.54
CA THR A 18 -18.53 15.82 -54.31
C THR A 18 -18.18 14.89 -53.15
N THR A 19 -17.00 15.04 -52.54
CA THR A 19 -16.52 14.15 -51.48
C THR A 19 -16.00 14.94 -50.28
N VAL A 20 -16.50 14.61 -49.10
CA VAL A 20 -16.03 15.12 -47.80
C VAL A 20 -15.41 13.94 -47.07
N SER A 21 -14.13 14.02 -46.71
CA SER A 21 -13.47 13.04 -45.85
C SER A 21 -13.27 13.62 -44.45
N VAL A 22 -13.76 12.89 -43.45
CA VAL A 22 -13.54 13.24 -42.04
C VAL A 22 -12.26 12.55 -41.60
N THR A 23 -11.23 13.33 -41.25
CA THR A 23 -9.92 12.78 -40.87
C THR A 23 -9.84 12.39 -39.40
N ASN A 24 -10.54 13.10 -38.51
CA ASN A 24 -10.58 12.82 -37.07
C ASN A 24 -11.91 13.28 -36.46
N GLN A 25 -12.39 12.54 -35.48
CA GLN A 25 -13.54 12.88 -34.65
C GLN A 25 -13.14 12.67 -33.18
N ASP A 26 -13.42 13.66 -32.34
CA ASP A 26 -13.15 13.68 -30.90
C ASP A 26 -14.40 13.39 -30.05
N GLY A 27 -15.57 13.27 -30.69
CA GLY A 27 -16.82 12.89 -30.05
C GLY A 27 -16.92 11.39 -29.79
N SER A 28 -17.31 11.02 -28.57
CA SER A 28 -17.63 9.64 -28.19
C SER A 28 -19.03 9.57 -27.59
N ALA A 29 -19.73 8.45 -27.84
CA ALA A 29 -21.00 8.17 -27.17
C ALA A 29 -20.78 8.04 -25.66
N ALA A 30 -21.81 8.36 -24.86
CA ALA A 30 -21.74 8.12 -23.42
C ALA A 30 -21.49 6.63 -23.16
N GLY A 31 -20.38 6.32 -22.49
CA GLY A 31 -19.99 4.96 -22.14
C GLY A 31 -20.20 4.69 -20.67
N THR A 32 -20.56 3.45 -20.32
CA THR A 32 -20.55 2.98 -18.94
C THR A 32 -19.20 2.34 -18.62
N LEU A 33 -18.77 2.40 -17.37
CA LEU A 33 -17.53 1.75 -16.94
C LEU A 33 -17.69 0.23 -17.04
N GLN A 34 -16.82 -0.43 -17.81
CA GLN A 34 -16.84 -1.89 -18.00
C GLN A 34 -15.79 -2.59 -17.15
N SER A 35 -14.58 -2.05 -17.09
CA SER A 35 -13.49 -2.61 -16.30
C SER A 35 -12.57 -1.51 -15.79
N TYR A 36 -11.75 -1.85 -14.79
CA TYR A 36 -10.73 -0.97 -14.27
C TYR A 36 -9.44 -1.75 -14.05
N THR A 37 -8.32 -1.05 -14.21
CA THR A 37 -6.98 -1.60 -13.96
C THR A 37 -6.21 -0.59 -13.12
N LEU A 38 -5.47 -1.07 -12.13
CA LEU A 38 -4.58 -0.25 -11.32
C LEU A 38 -3.16 -0.32 -11.87
N GLY A 39 -2.62 0.82 -12.29
CA GLY A 39 -1.24 0.96 -12.73
C GLY A 39 -0.23 0.91 -11.58
N LYS A 40 1.05 0.70 -11.91
CA LYS A 40 2.16 0.67 -10.92
C LYS A 40 2.40 2.01 -10.24
N ASP A 41 2.01 3.08 -10.91
CA ASP A 41 1.99 4.47 -10.44
C ASP A 41 0.77 4.79 -9.56
N GLY A 42 -0.05 3.79 -9.24
CA GLY A 42 -1.29 3.93 -8.47
C GLY A 42 -2.43 4.56 -9.25
N THR A 43 -2.28 4.82 -10.56
CA THR A 43 -3.36 5.37 -11.38
C THR A 43 -4.40 4.29 -11.67
N LEU A 44 -5.64 4.54 -11.30
CA LEU A 44 -6.79 3.71 -11.63
C LEU A 44 -7.31 4.13 -13.00
N VAL A 45 -7.12 3.28 -14.01
CA VAL A 45 -7.60 3.48 -15.37
C VAL A 45 -8.88 2.68 -15.57
N GLY A 46 -9.96 3.36 -15.91
CA GLY A 46 -11.23 2.74 -16.29
C GLY A 46 -11.36 2.61 -17.80
N SER A 47 -11.81 1.45 -18.25
CA SER A 47 -12.19 1.18 -19.64
C SER A 47 -13.70 1.24 -19.77
N PHE A 48 -14.18 2.06 -20.68
CA PHE A 48 -15.60 2.34 -20.89
C PHE A 48 -16.16 1.60 -22.12
N SER A 49 -17.48 1.41 -22.15
CA SER A 49 -18.18 0.71 -23.24
C SER A 49 -18.10 1.41 -24.59
N ASN A 50 -17.69 2.67 -24.62
CA ASN A 50 -17.46 3.45 -25.83
C ASN A 50 -16.02 3.30 -26.37
N GLY A 51 -15.21 2.41 -25.80
CA GLY A 51 -13.83 2.16 -26.20
C GLY A 51 -12.82 3.18 -25.66
N ALA A 52 -13.27 4.17 -24.88
CA ALA A 52 -12.38 5.12 -24.22
C ALA A 52 -11.77 4.52 -22.95
N SER A 53 -10.51 4.82 -22.69
CA SER A 53 -9.85 4.58 -21.41
C SER A 53 -9.52 5.92 -20.76
N GLN A 54 -9.94 6.10 -19.51
CA GLN A 54 -9.67 7.34 -18.77
C GLN A 54 -9.12 7.02 -17.38
N ALA A 55 -8.18 7.85 -16.90
CA ALA A 55 -7.73 7.81 -15.52
C ALA A 55 -8.85 8.37 -14.63
N ILE A 56 -9.40 7.53 -13.76
CA ILE A 56 -10.51 7.88 -12.86
C ILE A 56 -9.98 8.46 -11.55
N ALA A 57 -8.95 7.83 -11.00
CA ALA A 57 -8.40 8.18 -9.69
C ALA A 57 -6.92 7.78 -9.60
N ARG A 58 -6.25 8.23 -8.54
CA ARG A 58 -4.89 7.79 -8.21
C ARG A 58 -4.79 7.52 -6.71
N VAL A 59 -4.21 6.38 -6.36
CA VAL A 59 -3.85 6.05 -4.98
C VAL A 59 -2.55 6.78 -4.63
N VAL A 60 -2.56 7.48 -3.51
CA VAL A 60 -1.35 8.11 -2.95
C VAL A 60 -0.78 7.24 -1.84
N LEU A 61 0.54 7.28 -1.67
CA LEU A 61 1.23 6.62 -0.57
C LEU A 61 1.81 7.67 0.37
N ALA A 62 1.86 7.31 1.65
CA ALA A 62 2.51 8.10 2.68
C ALA A 62 3.75 7.35 3.16
N THR A 63 4.88 8.04 3.21
CA THR A 63 6.11 7.55 3.84
C THR A 63 6.43 8.41 5.05
N PHE A 64 7.17 7.84 6.00
CA PHE A 64 7.56 8.52 7.23
C PHE A 64 9.08 8.45 7.35
N THR A 65 9.69 9.51 7.88
CA THR A 65 11.16 9.54 8.10
C THR A 65 11.60 8.42 9.03
N ASN A 66 10.79 8.10 10.05
CA ASN A 66 11.05 7.00 10.97
C ASN A 66 9.84 6.06 11.10
N PRO A 67 9.78 4.97 10.33
CA PRO A 67 8.70 3.99 10.42
C PRO A 67 8.61 3.30 11.79
N GLY A 68 9.73 3.14 12.51
CA GLY A 68 9.75 2.53 13.85
C GLY A 68 9.13 3.42 14.94
N GLY A 69 8.94 4.71 14.66
CA GLY A 69 8.22 5.64 15.54
C GLY A 69 6.71 5.57 15.40
N LEU A 70 6.16 4.80 14.46
CA LEU A 70 4.72 4.69 14.27
C LEU A 70 4.08 3.87 15.40
N GLU A 71 2.92 4.34 15.87
CA GLU A 71 2.15 3.62 16.87
C GLU A 71 1.18 2.65 16.20
N LYS A 72 1.12 1.41 16.67
CA LYS A 72 0.20 0.41 16.14
C LYS A 72 -1.22 0.69 16.65
N ALA A 73 -2.11 1.09 15.74
CA ALA A 73 -3.51 1.39 16.06
C ALA A 73 -4.43 0.14 16.04
N GLY A 74 -3.88 -1.04 15.75
CA GLY A 74 -4.62 -2.30 15.60
C GLY A 74 -4.99 -2.59 14.15
N SER A 75 -5.45 -3.83 13.87
CA SER A 75 -5.87 -4.28 12.52
C SER A 75 -4.88 -3.92 11.40
N SER A 76 -3.57 -4.09 11.66
CA SER A 76 -2.48 -3.71 10.74
C SER A 76 -2.42 -2.22 10.36
N SER A 77 -3.13 -1.36 11.07
CA SER A 77 -3.11 0.09 10.91
C SER A 77 -2.08 0.73 11.84
N TYR A 78 -1.48 1.81 11.37
CA TYR A 78 -0.48 2.59 12.09
C TYR A 78 -0.89 4.05 12.17
N LYS A 79 -0.52 4.71 13.27
CA LYS A 79 -0.76 6.13 13.51
C LYS A 79 0.56 6.86 13.62
N ALA A 80 0.62 8.04 12.99
CA ALA A 80 1.76 8.94 13.10
C ALA A 80 1.91 9.44 14.54
N THR A 81 3.14 9.47 15.03
CA THR A 81 3.50 10.02 16.34
C THR A 81 4.53 11.13 16.15
N PHE A 82 4.88 11.80 17.24
CA PHE A 82 5.98 12.78 17.21
C PHE A 82 7.32 12.13 16.80
N ASN A 83 7.55 10.86 17.14
CA ASN A 83 8.80 10.17 16.85
C ASN A 83 8.88 9.60 15.42
N SER A 84 7.75 9.44 14.73
CA SER A 84 7.73 9.00 13.32
C SER A 84 8.07 10.11 12.33
N GLY A 85 7.91 11.38 12.76
CA GLY A 85 7.89 12.54 11.87
C GLY A 85 6.56 12.68 11.13
N ASN A 86 6.53 13.66 10.22
CA ASN A 86 5.36 13.95 9.40
C ASN A 86 5.21 12.94 8.25
N ALA A 87 3.98 12.79 7.77
CA ALA A 87 3.69 11.96 6.61
C ALA A 87 4.11 12.69 5.32
N GLU A 88 5.06 12.13 4.60
CA GLU A 88 5.45 12.54 3.26
C GLU A 88 4.56 11.82 2.24
N ILE A 89 3.59 12.54 1.68
CA ILE A 89 2.58 12.00 0.77
C ILE A 89 3.04 12.22 -0.68
N GLY A 90 2.96 11.18 -1.50
CA GLY A 90 3.27 11.30 -2.92
C GLY A 90 2.71 10.18 -3.77
N ALA A 91 3.00 10.25 -5.07
CA ALA A 91 2.60 9.21 -6.02
C ALA A 91 3.50 7.97 -5.88
N PRO A 92 2.94 6.76 -6.00
CA PRO A 92 3.74 5.55 -6.09
C PRO A 92 4.81 5.63 -7.19
N GLY A 93 6.03 5.20 -6.87
CA GLY A 93 7.18 5.23 -7.78
C GLY A 93 7.81 6.62 -7.98
N SER A 94 7.39 7.64 -7.24
CA SER A 94 8.03 8.96 -7.23
C SER A 94 8.95 9.15 -6.03
N GLY A 95 10.19 9.60 -6.26
CA GLY A 95 11.17 9.85 -5.20
C GLY A 95 11.53 8.58 -4.41
N SER A 96 11.45 8.67 -3.08
CA SER A 96 11.69 7.54 -2.15
C SER A 96 10.47 6.64 -1.92
N ILE A 97 9.36 6.88 -2.63
CA ILE A 97 8.11 6.13 -2.47
C ILE A 97 8.12 4.92 -3.40
N GLY A 98 7.85 3.73 -2.86
CA GLY A 98 7.79 2.47 -3.61
C GLY A 98 6.67 2.43 -4.67
N SER A 99 6.72 1.43 -5.54
CA SER A 99 5.69 1.19 -6.56
C SER A 99 4.57 0.27 -6.05
N ILE A 100 3.38 0.38 -6.63
CA ILE A 100 2.28 -0.56 -6.35
C ILE A 100 2.33 -1.73 -7.33
N THR A 101 2.05 -2.94 -6.85
CA THR A 101 1.77 -4.10 -7.70
C THR A 101 0.31 -4.51 -7.53
N SER A 102 -0.48 -4.32 -8.59
CA SER A 102 -1.89 -4.68 -8.60
C SER A 102 -2.08 -6.20 -8.50
N GLY A 103 -3.02 -6.65 -7.66
CA GLY A 103 -3.36 -8.07 -7.54
C GLY A 103 -2.39 -8.91 -6.70
N ALA A 104 -1.39 -8.29 -6.07
CA ALA A 104 -0.50 -8.92 -5.11
C ALA A 104 -0.90 -8.57 -3.67
N LEU A 105 -0.68 -9.50 -2.73
CA LEU A 105 -0.85 -9.28 -1.30
C LEU A 105 0.49 -9.42 -0.59
N GLU A 106 0.84 -8.45 0.25
CA GLU A 106 2.07 -8.48 1.04
C GLU A 106 1.94 -9.50 2.18
N MET A 107 2.86 -10.47 2.23
CA MET A 107 2.90 -11.48 3.29
C MET A 107 3.67 -10.97 4.51
N SER A 108 3.40 -11.59 5.66
CA SER A 108 4.16 -11.30 6.88
C SER A 108 5.64 -11.62 6.68
N ASN A 109 6.51 -10.76 7.19
CA ASN A 109 7.96 -10.95 7.20
C ASN A 109 8.46 -11.89 8.32
N VAL A 110 7.55 -12.66 8.93
CA VAL A 110 7.84 -13.51 10.11
C VAL A 110 8.34 -14.87 9.65
N ASP A 111 9.54 -15.27 10.12
CA ASP A 111 10.03 -16.64 10.00
C ASP A 111 9.62 -17.45 11.22
N LEU A 112 8.68 -18.36 11.02
CA LEU A 112 8.14 -19.22 12.09
C LEU A 112 9.23 -20.05 12.77
N SER A 113 10.24 -20.54 12.05
CA SER A 113 11.27 -21.42 12.62
C SER A 113 12.14 -20.69 13.63
N GLN A 114 12.48 -19.44 13.30
CA GLN A 114 13.24 -18.57 14.20
C GLN A 114 12.39 -18.15 15.40
N GLU A 115 11.13 -17.78 15.19
CA GLU A 115 10.22 -17.41 16.27
C GLU A 115 9.98 -18.56 17.26
N PHE A 116 9.84 -19.80 16.76
CA PHE A 116 9.73 -20.98 17.63
C PHE A 116 11.00 -21.21 18.45
N THR A 117 12.18 -21.01 17.85
CA THR A 117 13.45 -21.13 18.56
C THR A 117 13.58 -20.06 19.64
N ASN A 118 13.20 -18.82 19.33
CA ASN A 118 13.16 -17.71 20.29
C ASN A 118 12.21 -18.02 21.46
N LEU A 119 11.04 -18.62 21.19
CA LEU A 119 10.11 -19.07 22.22
C LEU A 119 10.74 -20.16 23.11
N ILE A 120 11.38 -21.16 22.52
CA ILE A 120 12.07 -22.23 23.27
C ILE A 120 13.17 -21.65 24.16
N VAL A 121 13.95 -20.68 23.67
CA VAL A 121 14.98 -20.00 24.44
C VAL A 121 14.36 -19.22 25.60
N ALA A 122 13.30 -18.45 25.35
CA ALA A 122 12.57 -17.72 26.39
C ALA A 122 12.00 -18.67 27.45
N GLN A 123 11.41 -19.80 27.05
CA GLN A 123 10.86 -20.81 27.95
C GLN A 123 11.94 -21.48 28.80
N ARG A 124 13.08 -21.84 28.19
CA ARG A 124 14.23 -22.39 28.93
C ARG A 124 14.81 -21.37 29.91
N GLY A 125 14.90 -20.10 29.51
CA GLY A 125 15.30 -19.01 30.38
C GLY A 125 14.36 -18.87 31.59
N PHE A 126 13.05 -18.90 31.36
CA PHE A 126 12.05 -18.87 32.44
C PHE A 126 12.18 -20.08 33.37
N GLN A 127 12.35 -21.29 32.83
CA GLN A 127 12.55 -22.50 33.64
C GLN A 127 13.85 -22.46 34.45
N ALA A 128 14.93 -21.95 33.86
CA ALA A 128 16.20 -21.77 34.56
C ALA A 128 16.05 -20.77 35.71
N ASN A 129 15.40 -19.63 35.47
CA ASN A 129 15.11 -18.62 36.49
C ASN A 129 14.24 -19.20 37.61
N ALA A 130 13.22 -19.99 37.28
CA ALA A 130 12.37 -20.65 38.28
C ALA A 130 13.16 -21.65 39.14
N ARG A 131 14.07 -22.43 38.54
CA ARG A 131 14.93 -23.36 39.29
C ARG A 131 15.90 -22.62 40.21
N ILE A 132 16.46 -21.50 39.78
CA ILE A 132 17.33 -20.66 40.63
C ILE A 132 16.57 -20.21 41.88
N ILE A 133 15.30 -19.80 41.73
CA ILE A 133 14.44 -19.41 42.85
C ILE A 133 14.23 -20.58 43.81
N THR A 134 13.81 -21.75 43.32
CA THR A 134 13.57 -22.92 44.19
C THR A 134 14.83 -23.35 44.93
N THR A 135 15.98 -23.39 44.26
CA THR A 135 17.24 -23.74 44.92
C THR A 135 17.66 -22.68 45.95
N SER A 136 17.34 -21.41 45.71
CA SER A 136 17.62 -20.34 46.66
C SER A 136 16.72 -20.48 47.91
N ASP A 137 15.45 -20.82 47.72
CA ASP A 137 14.49 -21.06 48.81
C ASP A 137 14.90 -22.27 49.67
N GLU A 138 15.36 -23.36 49.05
CA GLU A 138 15.86 -24.55 49.75
C GLU A 138 17.08 -24.22 50.64
N VAL A 139 18.06 -23.47 50.12
CA VAL A 139 19.24 -23.03 50.89
C VAL A 139 18.84 -22.12 52.06
N LEU A 140 17.90 -21.20 51.84
CA LEU A 140 17.39 -20.32 52.91
C LEU A 140 16.68 -21.11 54.01
N GLN A 141 15.92 -22.14 53.65
CA GLN A 141 15.26 -23.02 54.60
C GLN A 141 16.27 -23.82 55.43
N GLU A 142 17.34 -24.33 54.80
CA GLU A 142 18.40 -25.07 55.49
C GLU A 142 19.20 -24.19 56.46
N LEU A 143 19.52 -22.93 56.07
CA LEU A 143 20.13 -21.94 56.96
C LEU A 143 19.24 -21.62 58.17
N THR A 144 17.92 -21.56 57.99
CA THR A 144 16.97 -21.31 59.09
C THR A 144 16.94 -22.48 60.08
N ASN A 145 17.04 -23.71 59.57
CA ASN A 145 17.08 -24.92 60.40
C ASN A 145 18.38 -25.06 61.19
N LEU A 146 19.52 -24.60 60.65
CA LEU A 146 20.82 -24.56 61.32
C LEU A 146 20.90 -23.58 62.51
N LYS A 147 19.99 -22.61 62.59
CA LYS A 147 19.92 -21.64 63.69
C LYS A 147 19.23 -22.19 64.95
N ARG A 148 18.58 -23.36 64.88
CA ARG A 148 17.93 -24.00 66.03
C ARG A 148 18.89 -24.85 66.85
#